data_AF-A0A5C5XMK8-F1
#
_entry.id   AF-A0A5C5XMK8-F1
#
_cell.length_a   1.000
_cell.length_b   1.000
_cell.length_c   1.000
_cell.angle_alpha   90.00
_cell.angle_beta   90.00
_cell.angle_gamma   90.00
#
_symmetry.space_group_name_H-M   'P 1'
#
loop_
_entity.id
_entity.type
_entity.pdbx_description
1 polymer ?
#
loop_
_entity_poly.entity_id
_entity_poly.type
_entity_poly.pdbx_seq_one_letter_code
_entity_poly.pdbx_strand_id
1 'polypeptide(L)' 'MDLKPRPNQEKYLEILRKKSPYERLQQAFMLTERSRELFKAGLRHRHPELNEQELHALYLEQLKKCHNRNY' A
#
# COMPACT_ATOMS: atom_id res chain seq x y z
N MET A 1 -2.81 16.52 -22.47
CA MET A 1 -3.59 15.31 -22.78
C MET A 1 -3.71 14.50 -21.51
N ASP A 2 -4.92 14.12 -21.11
CA ASP A 2 -5.09 13.15 -20.02
C ASP A 2 -4.70 11.77 -20.54
N LEU A 3 -3.60 11.21 -20.03
CA LEU A 3 -2.95 9.99 -20.58
C LEU A 3 -3.72 8.70 -20.26
N LYS A 4 -4.72 8.77 -19.38
CA LYS A 4 -5.55 7.62 -19.01
C LYS A 4 -7.00 8.05 -18.89
N PRO A 5 -7.90 7.59 -19.79
CA PRO A 5 -9.32 7.86 -19.64
C PRO A 5 -9.81 7.20 -18.34
N ARG A 6 -10.62 7.94 -17.57
CA ARG A 6 -11.16 7.48 -16.28
C ARG A 6 -12.69 7.52 -16.30
N PRO A 7 -13.32 6.66 -17.13
CA PRO A 7 -14.77 6.69 -17.36
C PRO A 7 -15.58 6.48 -16.07
N ASN A 8 -14.99 5.84 -15.06
CA ASN A 8 -15.63 5.52 -13.79
C ASN A 8 -15.16 6.39 -12.62
N GLN A 9 -14.39 7.46 -12.87
CA GLN A 9 -13.81 8.26 -11.79
C GLN A 9 -14.87 8.90 -10.90
N GLU A 10 -15.90 9.48 -11.51
CA GLU A 10 -16.99 10.12 -10.79
C GLU A 10 -17.72 9.13 -9.88
N LYS A 11 -18.04 7.94 -10.43
CA LYS A 11 -18.69 6.88 -9.67
C LYS A 11 -17.84 6.36 -8.52
N TYR A 12 -16.54 6.21 -8.75
CA TYR A 12 -15.59 5.82 -7.73
C TYR A 12 -15.53 6.83 -6.58
N LEU A 13 -15.45 8.13 -6.89
CA LEU A 13 -15.44 9.19 -5.88
C LEU A 13 -16.76 9.28 -5.11
N GLU A 14 -17.90 9.08 -5.79
CA GLU A 14 -19.22 9.01 -5.15
C GLU A 14 -19.26 7.89 -4.08
N ILE A 15 -18.78 6.69 -4.42
CA ILE A 15 -18.72 5.55 -3.50
C ILE A 15 -17.84 5.87 -2.29
N LEU A 16 -16.67 6.46 -2.50
CA LEU A 16 -15.76 6.83 -1.40
C LEU A 16 -16.37 7.89 -0.47
N ARG A 17 -17.03 8.90 -1.04
CA ARG A 17 -17.67 9.96 -0.24
C ARG A 17 -18.79 9.42 0.64
N LYS A 18 -19.54 8.43 0.17
CA LYS A 18 -20.65 7.80 0.92
C LYS A 18 -20.22 6.92 2.09
N LYS A 19 -18.94 6.54 2.19
CA LYS A 19 -18.45 5.71 3.31
C LYS A 19 -18.49 6.48 4.63
N SER A 20 -19.01 5.81 5.66
CA SER A 20 -18.95 6.26 7.04
C SER A 20 -17.50 6.32 7.55
N PRO A 21 -17.23 7.07 8.63
CA PRO A 21 -15.91 7.10 9.26
C PRO A 21 -15.38 5.71 9.63
N TYR A 22 -16.26 4.82 10.12
CA TYR A 22 -15.91 3.44 10.48
C TYR A 22 -15.45 2.63 9.26
N GLU A 23 -16.24 2.64 8.18
CA GLU A 23 -15.89 1.92 6.95
C GLU A 23 -14.59 2.43 6.33
N ARG A 24 -14.36 3.76 6.39
CA ARG A 24 -13.10 4.35 5.92
C ARG A 24 -11.91 3.82 6.72
N LEU A 25 -12.03 3.77 8.05
CA LEU A 25 -10.97 3.28 8.93
C LEU A 25 -10.70 1.79 8.69
N GLN A 26 -11.75 0.97 8.60
CA GLN A 26 -11.63 -0.45 8.31
C GLN A 26 -10.93 -0.70 6.97
N GLN A 27 -11.29 0.06 5.93
CA GLN A 27 -10.61 -0.04 4.64
C GLN A 27 -9.14 0.39 4.71
N ALA A 28 -8.82 1.44 5.48
CA ALA A 28 -7.44 1.87 5.67
C ALA A 28 -6.59 0.78 6.32
N PHE A 29 -7.11 0.08 7.33
CA PHE A 29 -6.43 -1.03 7.98
C PHE A 29 -6.21 -2.20 7.02
N MET A 30 -7.28 -2.64 6.34
CA MET A 30 -7.20 -3.73 5.37
C MET A 30 -6.17 -3.43 4.25
N LEU A 31 -6.19 -2.21 3.70
CA LEU A 31 -5.24 -1.81 2.65
C LEU A 31 -3.79 -1.74 3.19
N THR A 32 -3.62 -1.27 4.42
CA THR A 32 -2.30 -1.24 5.07
C THR A 32 -1.74 -2.64 5.28
N GLU A 33 -2.55 -3.57 5.76
CA GLU A 33 -2.11 -4.97 5.93
C GLU A 33 -1.78 -5.60 4.58
N ARG A 34 -2.67 -5.47 3.60
CA ARG A 34 -2.49 -6.07 2.27
C ARG A 34 -1.26 -5.53 1.54
N SER A 35 -1.02 -4.23 1.62
CA SER A 35 0.18 -3.62 1.03
C SER A 35 1.47 -4.12 1.69
N ARG A 36 1.49 -4.31 3.02
CA ARG A 36 2.66 -4.87 3.72
C ARG A 36 2.93 -6.32 3.33
N GLU A 37 1.89 -7.14 3.16
CA GLU A 37 2.01 -8.52 2.66
C GLU A 37 2.64 -8.56 1.27
N LEU A 38 2.07 -7.79 0.34
CA LEU A 38 2.57 -7.68 -1.04
C LEU A 38 4.01 -7.18 -1.07
N PHE A 39 4.34 -6.23 -0.20
CA PHE A 39 5.70 -5.72 -0.11
C PHE A 39 6.69 -6.80 0.34
N LYS A 40 6.37 -7.54 1.41
CA LYS A 40 7.21 -8.66 1.87
C LYS A 40 7.36 -9.74 0.81
N ALA A 41 6.27 -10.10 0.12
CA ALA A 41 6.29 -11.07 -0.98
C ALA A 41 7.20 -10.60 -2.13
N GLY A 42 7.11 -9.32 -2.50
CA GLY A 42 7.97 -8.73 -3.52
C GLY A 42 9.44 -8.63 -3.11
N LEU A 43 9.75 -8.49 -1.81
CA LEU A 43 11.12 -8.58 -1.31
C LEU A 43 11.64 -10.02 -1.40
N ARG A 44 10.87 -11.02 -0.95
CA ARG A 44 11.26 -12.44 -1.04
C ARG A 44 11.52 -12.86 -2.48
N HIS A 45 10.67 -12.42 -3.41
CA HIS A 45 10.82 -12.75 -4.83
C HIS A 45 12.09 -12.15 -5.44
N ARG A 46 12.49 -10.94 -5.02
CA ARG A 46 13.70 -10.26 -5.52
C ARG A 46 14.99 -10.72 -4.84
N HIS A 47 14.90 -11.24 -3.63
CA HIS A 47 16.01 -11.66 -2.79
C HIS A 47 15.79 -13.10 -2.26
N PRO A 48 15.72 -14.11 -3.14
CA PRO A 48 15.50 -15.50 -2.74
C PRO A 48 16.65 -16.09 -1.89
N GLU A 49 17.83 -15.49 -1.94
CA GLU A 49 19.03 -15.88 -1.20
C GLU A 49 19.02 -15.48 0.28
N LEU A 50 18.23 -14.46 0.64
CA LEU A 50 18.21 -13.94 2.00
C LEU A 50 17.38 -14.84 2.92
N ASN A 51 17.87 -15.03 4.14
CA ASN A 51 17.09 -15.67 5.19
C ASN A 51 16.01 -14.72 5.75
N GLU A 52 15.11 -15.24 6.59
CA GLU A 52 14.00 -14.44 7.16
C GLU A 52 14.45 -13.21 7.95
N GLN A 53 15.57 -13.29 8.68
CA GLN A 53 16.07 -12.19 9.50
C GLN A 53 16.64 -11.07 8.62
N GLU A 54 17.42 -11.43 7.60
CA GLU A 54 17.97 -10.49 6.63
C GLU A 54 16.86 -9.80 5.82
N LEU A 55 15.85 -10.57 5.40
CA LEU A 55 14.71 -10.04 4.68
C LEU A 55 13.86 -9.10 5.55
N HIS A 56 13.71 -9.43 6.85
CA HIS A 56 13.04 -8.56 7.80
C HIS A 56 13.81 -7.25 8.02
N ALA A 57 15.14 -7.31 8.15
CA ALA A 57 15.99 -6.13 8.26
C ALA A 57 15.86 -5.24 7.01
N LEU A 58 15.92 -5.83 5.82
CA LEU A 58 15.72 -5.13 4.55
C LEU A 58 14.32 -4.49 4.46
N TYR A 59 13.28 -5.20 4.88
CA TYR A 59 11.92 -4.66 4.94
C TYR A 59 11.84 -3.41 5.81
N LEU A 60 12.43 -3.43 7.01
CA LEU A 60 12.45 -2.27 7.92
C LEU A 60 13.25 -1.10 7.35
N GLU A 61 14.40 -1.36 6.70
CA GLU A 61 15.21 -0.32 6.06
C GLU A 61 14.43 0.40 4.96
N GLN A 62 13.73 -0.35 4.10
CA GLN A 62 12.94 0.22 3.02
C GLN A 62 11.71 0.96 3.54
N LEU A 63 11.05 0.43 4.59
CA LEU A 63 9.90 1.10 5.21
C LEU A 63 10.27 2.51 5.74
N LYS A 64 11.48 2.68 6.28
CA LYS A 64 11.99 3.99 6.71
C LYS A 64 12.05 5.00 5.55
N LYS A 65 12.35 4.55 4.33
CA LYS A 65 12.39 5.39 3.12
C LYS A 65 10.99 5.79 2.65
N CYS A 66 9.97 4.98 2.94
CA CYS A 66 8.58 5.26 2.58
C CYS A 66 7.91 6.33 3.46
N HIS A 67 8.49 6.66 4.62
CA HIS A 67 7.94 7.71 5.47
C HIS A 67 8.23 9.08 4.86
N ASN A 68 7.30 9.58 4.04
CA ASN A 68 7.37 10.94 3.52
C ASN A 68 7.34 11.91 4.71
N ARG A 69 8.45 12.62 4.96
CA ARG A 69 8.59 13.60 6.06
C ARG A 69 8.09 15.00 5.69
N ASN A 70 7.59 15.18 4.47
CA ASN A 70 6.99 16.42 4.01
C ASN A 70 5.54 16.50 4.54
N TYR A 71 5.38 16.99 5.76
CA TYR A 71 4.12 17.51 6.30
C TYR A 71 4.09 19.03 6.19
#